data_AF-A0AAJ6J0E0-F1
#
_entry.id   AF-A0AAJ6J0E0-F1
#
_cell.length_a   1.000
_cell.length_b   1.000
_cell.length_c   1.000
_cell.angle_alpha   90.00
_cell.angle_beta   90.00
_cell.angle_gamma   90.00
#
_symmetry.space_group_name_H-M   'P 1'
#
loop_
_entity.id
_entity.type
_entity.pdbx_description
1 polymer ?
#
loop_
_entity_poly.entity_id
_entity_poly.type
_entity_poly.pdbx_seq_one_letter_code
_entity_poly.pdbx_strand_id
1 'polypeptide(L)'
;MSADDPQQHLDRPEQAPSVAPSITPSAPRRQKQGVSTGQARRTGGRRSADNPHVDVARKPKHRRTSTEPRRRELLQALGIFQRATPDQLWKLTRPGNRHDRLTRDNLLDLEDHQLVRIESVQEDQRQVWVLTKRGHGEAKQLLEPKGIRVSVLRKQEYDPDTSQLLGTGYDDHAAAVTSTAAELHRAGIGHLLGFQTEIGHRLGSSFVQRADLVVRAPEAGVPVLLVEVDRRTEDAHELVAKLRRYWEWGRLLPKDAPKSKVDLVRSRPDAIEHVDHDKRLWRRVYPPTGREGLVPLAFVFADTTAAKVANTVAVLEEDGRRYWAPRRYDSLYAKAVTALDYRQAVPVVVTTLEQLQEYGADAAVWRRLGRDGAQTLTAALDNPDGDVLYRAQEARAEAEDKRRRAAEREAQRPVCSRCGRKFSDERWEELTVHRTAVRAGDRSVCGPCRADDVARQEADAEAARLAAAAPPGPEEGPEPDRGRGGWFRRRT
;
A
#
# COMPACT_ATOMS: atom_id res chain seq x y z
N MET A 1 -4.42 34.22 62.26
CA MET A 1 -4.71 32.86 62.76
C MET A 1 -4.65 31.96 61.53
N SER A 2 -3.48 31.56 61.03
CA SER A 2 -2.48 30.66 61.65
C SER A 2 -3.11 29.31 62.01
N ALA A 3 -2.60 28.15 61.65
CA ALA A 3 -1.44 27.73 60.87
C ALA A 3 -1.57 26.21 60.65
N ASP A 4 -0.59 25.64 59.95
CA ASP A 4 -0.11 24.25 60.06
C ASP A 4 -0.59 23.22 59.03
N ASP A 5 0.12 23.28 57.90
CA ASP A 5 0.76 22.16 57.19
C ASP A 5 1.37 21.12 58.17
N PRO A 6 1.40 19.82 57.82
CA PRO A 6 2.72 19.31 57.47
C PRO A 6 2.77 18.24 56.36
N GLN A 7 3.85 18.39 55.58
CA GLN A 7 4.82 17.37 55.15
C GLN A 7 4.52 16.53 53.91
N GLN A 8 5.11 17.03 52.83
CA GLN A 8 5.60 16.30 51.67
C GLN A 8 6.58 15.18 52.07
N HIS A 9 6.32 13.96 51.61
CA HIS A 9 7.32 12.91 51.48
C HIS A 9 7.64 12.72 49.99
N LEU A 10 8.88 13.05 49.63
CA LEU A 10 9.48 12.81 48.33
C LEU A 10 9.86 11.33 48.23
N ASP A 11 9.07 10.53 47.52
CA ASP A 11 9.52 9.21 47.07
C ASP A 11 9.99 9.27 45.61
N ARG A 12 11.30 9.14 45.53
CA ARG A 12 12.18 8.99 44.39
C ARG A 12 11.94 7.61 43.78
N PRO A 13 11.64 7.46 42.47
CA PRO A 13 11.79 6.16 41.84
C PRO A 13 13.28 5.86 41.71
N GLU A 14 13.71 4.83 42.44
CA GLU A 14 15.00 4.17 42.24
C GLU A 14 15.15 3.74 40.77
N GLN A 15 16.39 3.90 40.30
CA GLN A 15 16.86 3.50 38.99
C GLN A 15 16.56 2.01 38.75
N ALA A 16 15.72 1.73 37.76
CA ALA A 16 15.64 0.39 37.18
C ALA A 16 16.97 0.10 36.44
N PRO A 17 17.66 -1.02 36.74
CA PRO A 17 18.85 -1.41 36.01
C PRO A 17 18.49 -1.78 34.56
N SER A 18 19.31 -1.24 33.66
CA SER A 18 19.38 -1.59 32.24
C SER A 18 19.39 -3.11 32.03
N VAL A 19 18.31 -3.65 31.45
CA VAL A 19 18.27 -5.04 30.97
C VAL A 19 18.50 -5.02 29.47
N ALA A 20 19.74 -5.30 29.08
CA ALA A 20 20.09 -5.69 27.73
C ALA A 20 19.37 -7.02 27.38
N PRO A 21 18.87 -7.22 26.15
CA PRO A 21 18.36 -8.52 25.73
C PRO A 21 19.52 -9.51 25.63
N SER A 22 19.54 -10.43 26.59
CA SER A 22 20.45 -11.57 26.66
C SER A 22 20.17 -12.52 25.50
N ILE A 23 21.13 -12.61 24.59
CA ILE A 23 21.25 -13.68 23.61
C ILE A 23 21.73 -14.90 24.40
N THR A 24 20.95 -15.99 24.45
CA THR A 24 21.48 -17.28 24.89
C THR A 24 21.05 -18.38 23.93
N PRO A 25 22.00 -19.07 23.28
CA PRO A 25 21.76 -20.33 22.59
C PRO A 25 21.76 -21.47 23.62
N SER A 26 20.73 -22.31 23.60
CA SER A 26 20.66 -23.52 24.41
C SER A 26 21.67 -24.55 23.90
N ALA A 27 22.66 -24.87 24.73
CA ALA A 27 23.52 -26.05 24.61
C ALA A 27 23.15 -27.08 25.70
N PRO A 28 23.29 -28.38 25.43
CA PRO A 28 22.76 -29.43 26.30
C PRO A 28 23.64 -29.71 27.53
N ARG A 29 22.95 -30.01 28.63
CA ARG A 29 23.48 -30.23 29.98
C ARG A 29 24.04 -31.64 30.11
N ARG A 30 25.36 -31.77 30.24
CA ARG A 30 26.03 -33.02 30.68
C ARG A 30 25.75 -33.25 32.17
N GLN A 31 25.13 -34.37 32.52
CA GLN A 31 25.20 -34.93 33.88
C GLN A 31 26.18 -36.10 33.89
N LYS A 32 27.24 -35.96 34.69
CA LYS A 32 28.10 -37.06 35.12
C LYS A 32 27.57 -37.56 36.48
N GLN A 33 27.34 -38.85 36.60
CA GLN A 33 27.46 -39.58 37.87
C GLN A 33 28.35 -40.79 37.63
N GLY A 34 29.25 -41.05 38.58
CA GLY A 34 30.34 -42.00 38.45
C GLY A 34 30.18 -43.27 39.25
N VAL A 35 31.01 -44.24 38.83
CA VAL A 35 31.70 -45.31 39.60
C VAL A 35 30.85 -46.45 40.18
N SER A 36 31.01 -47.65 39.63
CA SER A 36 31.69 -48.76 40.32
C SER A 36 32.03 -49.93 39.38
N THR A 37 33.05 -50.67 39.79
CA THR A 37 33.94 -51.65 39.17
C THR A 37 33.33 -53.02 38.78
N GLY A 38 33.91 -53.67 37.77
CA GLY A 38 33.81 -55.12 37.54
C GLY A 38 34.54 -55.57 36.27
N GLN A 39 35.59 -56.38 36.41
CA GLN A 39 36.56 -56.79 35.39
C GLN A 39 36.12 -57.92 34.43
N ALA A 40 36.85 -57.96 33.29
CA ALA A 40 37.18 -59.10 32.41
C ALA A 40 36.06 -59.60 31.45
N ARG A 41 36.28 -59.87 30.15
CA ARG A 41 37.38 -60.58 29.47
C ARG A 41 37.41 -60.26 27.95
N ARG A 42 38.55 -60.53 27.31
CA ARG A 42 38.86 -60.48 25.85
C ARG A 42 37.85 -61.24 24.96
N THR A 43 37.58 -60.73 23.76
CA THR A 43 37.88 -61.35 22.45
C THR A 43 37.43 -60.44 21.30
N GLY A 44 38.18 -60.44 20.20
CA GLY A 44 38.08 -59.47 19.12
C GLY A 44 36.97 -59.72 18.10
N GLY A 45 36.87 -58.80 17.15
CA GLY A 45 36.06 -58.97 15.95
C GLY A 45 35.72 -57.63 15.30
N ARG A 46 36.51 -57.23 14.31
CA ARG A 46 36.08 -56.29 13.26
C ARG A 46 34.77 -56.83 12.67
N ARG A 47 33.67 -56.09 12.82
CA ARG A 47 32.50 -56.23 11.94
C ARG A 47 31.95 -54.85 11.59
N SER A 48 32.01 -54.59 10.30
CA SER A 48 31.24 -53.58 9.59
C SER A 48 29.77 -53.73 9.98
N ALA A 49 29.16 -52.66 10.49
CA ALA A 49 27.73 -52.61 10.76
C ALA A 49 27.04 -52.12 9.49
N ASP A 50 26.53 -53.08 8.73
CA ASP A 50 25.64 -52.86 7.60
C ASP A 50 24.27 -52.39 8.12
N ASN A 51 23.79 -51.26 7.58
CA ASN A 51 22.43 -50.78 7.73
C ASN A 51 21.47 -51.76 6.99
N PRO A 52 20.42 -52.31 7.62
CA PRO A 52 19.45 -53.12 6.90
C PRO A 52 18.47 -52.21 6.16
N HIS A 53 18.81 -51.84 4.93
CA HIS A 53 17.80 -51.39 3.98
C HIS A 53 16.91 -52.58 3.63
N VAL A 54 15.60 -52.35 3.70
CA VAL A 54 14.56 -53.22 3.17
C VAL A 54 14.73 -53.30 1.65
N ASP A 55 15.58 -54.22 1.18
CA ASP A 55 15.71 -54.60 -0.22
C ASP A 55 14.52 -55.47 -0.64
N VAL A 56 13.38 -54.82 -0.86
CA VAL A 56 12.37 -55.37 -1.77
C VAL A 56 12.79 -54.95 -3.17
N ALA A 57 13.47 -55.86 -3.87
CA ALA A 57 13.81 -55.73 -5.29
C ALA A 57 12.57 -55.40 -6.12
N ARG A 58 12.34 -54.10 -6.37
CA ARG A 58 11.31 -53.62 -7.30
C ARG A 58 11.80 -53.91 -8.72
N LYS A 59 11.17 -54.89 -9.38
CA LYS A 59 11.32 -55.13 -10.83
C LYS A 59 11.20 -53.79 -11.59
N PRO A 60 12.04 -53.53 -12.61
CA PRO A 60 11.94 -52.33 -13.42
C PRO A 60 10.67 -52.41 -14.26
N LYS A 61 9.57 -51.84 -13.74
CA LYS A 61 8.44 -51.49 -14.60
C LYS A 61 8.97 -50.45 -15.59
N HIS A 62 8.67 -50.59 -16.87
CA HIS A 62 8.90 -49.55 -17.88
C HIS A 62 8.30 -48.22 -17.39
N ARG A 63 9.10 -47.42 -16.68
CA ARG A 63 8.73 -46.09 -16.24
C ARG A 63 8.89 -45.18 -17.45
N ARG A 64 7.85 -44.40 -17.74
CA ARG A 64 7.96 -43.34 -18.74
C ARG A 64 9.00 -42.35 -18.23
N THR A 65 10.09 -42.17 -18.98
CA THR A 65 11.10 -41.15 -18.69
C THR A 65 10.41 -39.77 -18.69
N SER A 66 10.70 -38.95 -17.66
CA SER A 66 10.17 -37.58 -17.65
C SER A 66 10.77 -36.81 -18.82
N THR A 67 9.95 -36.04 -19.51
CA THR A 67 10.44 -35.14 -20.55
C THR A 67 11.25 -34.00 -19.91
N GLU A 68 12.21 -33.45 -20.66
CA GLU A 68 13.06 -32.35 -20.19
C GLU A 68 12.24 -31.12 -19.70
N PRO A 69 11.15 -30.69 -20.38
CA PRO A 69 10.29 -29.62 -19.86
C PRO A 69 9.66 -29.94 -18.50
N ARG A 70 9.24 -31.20 -18.28
CA ARG A 70 8.59 -31.62 -17.02
C ARG A 70 9.59 -31.68 -15.86
N ARG A 71 10.80 -32.16 -16.12
CA ARG A 71 11.89 -32.14 -15.14
C ARG A 71 12.18 -30.69 -14.71
N ARG A 72 12.29 -29.79 -15.70
CA ARG A 72 12.57 -28.36 -15.48
C ARG A 72 11.52 -27.70 -14.56
N GLU A 73 10.24 -27.93 -14.81
CA GLU A 73 9.15 -27.33 -14.03
C GLU A 73 9.14 -27.80 -12.57
N LEU A 74 9.37 -29.09 -12.32
CA LEU A 74 9.42 -29.64 -10.96
C LEU A 74 10.65 -29.15 -10.19
N LEU A 75 11.81 -29.06 -10.85
CA LEU A 75 13.01 -28.48 -10.26
C LEU A 75 12.84 -27.00 -9.94
N GLN A 76 12.17 -26.24 -10.81
CA GLN A 76 11.82 -24.84 -10.53
C GLN A 76 10.89 -24.72 -9.33
N ALA A 77 9.82 -25.53 -9.27
CA ALA A 77 8.87 -25.49 -8.17
C ALA A 77 9.52 -25.85 -6.83
N LEU A 78 10.27 -26.95 -6.75
CA LEU A 78 11.01 -27.32 -5.55
C LEU A 78 12.16 -26.34 -5.24
N GLY A 79 12.71 -25.67 -6.25
CA GLY A 79 13.69 -24.61 -6.08
C GLY A 79 13.11 -23.37 -5.39
N ILE A 80 11.85 -23.04 -5.66
CA ILE A 80 11.13 -21.93 -5.04
C ILE A 80 10.61 -22.33 -3.65
N PHE A 81 9.92 -23.46 -3.52
CA PHE A 81 9.19 -23.82 -2.29
C PHE A 81 9.96 -24.71 -1.32
N GLN A 82 11.17 -25.15 -1.69
CA GLN A 82 12.06 -26.03 -0.91
C GLN A 82 11.55 -27.46 -0.70
N ARG A 83 10.25 -27.62 -0.39
CA ARG A 83 9.55 -28.86 -0.10
C ARG A 83 8.15 -28.82 -0.71
N ALA A 84 7.67 -29.94 -1.20
CA ALA A 84 6.29 -30.04 -1.65
C ALA A 84 5.81 -31.50 -1.72
N THR A 85 4.50 -31.69 -1.59
CA THR A 85 3.84 -32.95 -1.92
C THR A 85 3.57 -33.05 -3.42
N PRO A 86 3.35 -34.25 -3.99
CA PRO A 86 2.98 -34.39 -5.39
C PRO A 86 1.69 -33.65 -5.77
N ASP A 87 0.73 -33.55 -4.86
CA ASP A 87 -0.51 -32.78 -5.06
C ASP A 87 -0.22 -31.29 -5.24
N GLN A 88 0.58 -30.70 -4.35
CA GLN A 88 1.00 -29.30 -4.44
C GLN A 88 1.77 -29.03 -5.75
N LEU A 89 2.72 -29.91 -6.10
CA LEU A 89 3.50 -29.77 -7.32
C LEU A 89 2.65 -29.92 -8.58
N TRP A 90 1.66 -30.82 -8.58
CA TRP A 90 0.71 -30.95 -9.67
C TRP A 90 -0.08 -29.65 -9.86
N LYS A 91 -0.65 -29.10 -8.79
CA LYS A 91 -1.39 -27.84 -8.82
C LYS A 91 -0.51 -26.68 -9.31
N LEU A 92 0.77 -26.64 -8.93
CA LEU A 92 1.73 -25.59 -9.30
C LEU A 92 2.29 -25.68 -10.72
N THR A 93 2.33 -26.87 -11.32
CA THR A 93 2.98 -27.08 -12.63
C THR A 93 1.98 -27.42 -13.74
N ARG A 94 0.89 -28.10 -13.40
CA ARG A 94 -0.11 -28.63 -14.33
C ARG A 94 -1.52 -28.67 -13.71
N PRO A 95 -2.08 -27.52 -13.29
CA PRO A 95 -3.40 -27.49 -12.65
C PRO A 95 -4.53 -28.06 -13.53
N GLY A 96 -4.38 -28.05 -14.86
CA GLY A 96 -5.36 -28.61 -15.80
C GLY A 96 -5.40 -30.14 -15.90
N ASN A 97 -4.41 -30.86 -15.37
CA ASN A 97 -4.47 -32.33 -15.28
C ASN A 97 -5.51 -32.76 -14.24
N ARG A 98 -6.12 -33.94 -14.36
CA ARG A 98 -7.14 -34.40 -13.39
C ARG A 98 -6.60 -34.78 -12.01
N HIS A 99 -5.35 -35.24 -11.95
CA HIS A 99 -4.72 -35.74 -10.73
C HIS A 99 -3.19 -35.70 -10.84
N ASP A 100 -2.51 -35.85 -9.71
CA ASP A 100 -1.06 -35.76 -9.55
C ASP A 100 -0.24 -37.00 -10.00
N ARG A 101 -0.87 -38.04 -10.56
CA ARG A 101 -0.18 -39.29 -10.97
C ARG A 101 1.05 -39.03 -11.85
N LEU A 102 0.92 -38.15 -12.85
CA LEU A 102 2.04 -37.81 -13.73
C LEU A 102 3.17 -37.10 -12.96
N THR A 103 2.84 -36.28 -11.99
CA THR A 103 3.81 -35.61 -11.11
C THR A 103 4.56 -36.64 -10.26
N ARG A 104 3.86 -37.61 -9.68
CA ARG A 104 4.48 -38.71 -8.92
C ARG A 104 5.44 -39.54 -9.79
N ASP A 105 5.03 -39.91 -11.00
CA ASP A 105 5.88 -40.66 -11.93
C ASP A 105 7.16 -39.87 -12.29
N ASN A 106 7.04 -38.55 -12.54
CA ASN A 106 8.20 -37.71 -12.82
C ASN A 106 9.11 -37.51 -11.60
N LEU A 107 8.56 -37.44 -10.39
CA LEU A 107 9.35 -37.34 -9.15
C LEU A 107 10.19 -38.60 -8.92
N LEU A 108 9.61 -39.78 -9.19
CA LEU A 108 10.35 -41.04 -9.15
C LEU A 108 11.47 -41.08 -10.20
N ASP A 109 11.24 -40.58 -11.41
CA ASP A 109 12.30 -40.44 -12.43
C ASP A 109 13.40 -39.45 -11.99
N LEU A 110 13.04 -38.31 -11.38
CA LEU A 110 14.00 -37.36 -10.83
C LEU A 110 14.80 -37.95 -9.64
N GLU A 111 14.17 -38.80 -8.83
CA GLU A 111 14.81 -39.54 -7.75
C GLU A 111 15.83 -40.54 -8.29
N ASP A 112 15.46 -41.30 -9.32
CA ASP A 112 16.36 -42.24 -10.03
C ASP A 112 17.60 -41.51 -10.58
N HIS A 113 17.49 -40.22 -10.91
CA HIS A 113 18.60 -39.35 -11.34
C HIS A 113 19.29 -38.58 -10.21
N GLN A 114 18.93 -38.86 -8.95
CA GLN A 114 19.46 -38.23 -7.74
C GLN A 114 19.26 -36.70 -7.70
N LEU A 115 18.19 -36.19 -8.30
CA LEU A 115 17.86 -34.75 -8.31
C LEU A 115 16.90 -34.37 -7.17
N VAL A 116 16.02 -35.28 -6.80
CA VAL A 116 15.09 -35.13 -5.67
C VAL A 116 15.21 -36.33 -4.74
N ARG A 117 14.67 -36.19 -3.53
CA ARG A 117 14.51 -37.29 -2.58
C ARG A 117 13.25 -37.08 -1.75
N ILE A 118 12.75 -38.15 -1.16
CA ILE A 118 11.75 -38.08 -0.11
C ILE A 118 12.42 -37.59 1.18
N GLU A 119 11.87 -36.55 1.80
CA GLU A 119 12.32 -36.06 3.11
C GLU A 119 11.57 -36.74 4.24
N SER A 120 10.24 -36.86 4.10
CA SER A 120 9.36 -37.48 5.08
C SER A 120 8.11 -38.04 4.41
N VAL A 121 7.40 -38.89 5.16
CA VAL A 121 6.07 -39.39 4.81
C VAL A 121 5.14 -38.95 5.93
N GLN A 122 4.09 -38.22 5.59
CA GLN A 122 3.08 -37.75 6.54
C GLN A 122 2.23 -38.92 7.06
N GLU A 123 1.51 -38.70 8.16
CA GLU A 123 0.62 -39.72 8.77
C GLU A 123 -0.42 -40.26 7.76
N ASP A 124 -0.91 -39.39 6.89
CA ASP A 124 -1.84 -39.72 5.80
C ASP A 124 -1.17 -40.33 4.55
N GLN A 125 0.09 -40.79 4.69
CA GLN A 125 0.91 -41.40 3.64
C GLN A 125 1.35 -40.45 2.51
N ARG A 126 1.12 -39.14 2.61
CA ARG A 126 1.64 -38.19 1.62
C ARG A 126 3.16 -38.04 1.76
N GLN A 127 3.87 -38.26 0.66
CA GLN A 127 5.32 -38.10 0.58
C GLN A 127 5.68 -36.63 0.36
N VAL A 128 6.68 -36.16 1.10
CA VAL A 128 7.26 -34.82 0.94
C VAL A 128 8.56 -34.93 0.20
N TRP A 129 8.67 -34.16 -0.89
CA TRP A 129 9.83 -34.19 -1.79
C TRP A 129 10.66 -32.92 -1.64
N VAL A 130 11.98 -33.08 -1.68
CA VAL A 130 12.96 -31.98 -1.61
C VAL A 130 14.07 -32.18 -2.65
N LEU A 131 14.77 -31.09 -2.99
CA LEU A 131 15.95 -31.16 -3.85
C LEU A 131 17.14 -31.79 -3.13
N THR A 132 17.89 -32.63 -3.85
CA THR A 132 19.25 -33.01 -3.44
C THR A 132 20.21 -31.85 -3.70
N LYS A 133 21.48 -31.96 -3.27
CA LYS A 133 22.52 -30.98 -3.62
C LYS A 133 22.66 -30.82 -5.14
N ARG A 134 22.56 -31.91 -5.90
CA ARG A 134 22.63 -31.90 -7.37
C ARG A 134 21.41 -31.20 -7.97
N GLY A 135 20.20 -31.61 -7.59
CA GLY A 135 18.97 -30.97 -8.07
C GLY A 135 18.86 -29.49 -7.70
N HIS A 136 19.41 -29.09 -6.55
CA HIS A 136 19.53 -27.69 -6.16
C HIS A 136 20.45 -26.89 -7.06
N GLY A 137 21.58 -27.47 -7.47
CA GLY A 137 22.47 -26.90 -8.48
C GLY A 137 21.75 -26.69 -9.83
N GLU A 138 20.97 -27.67 -10.27
CA GLU A 138 20.17 -27.55 -11.50
C GLU A 138 19.06 -26.49 -11.37
N ALA A 139 18.34 -26.47 -10.24
CA ALA A 139 17.32 -25.45 -9.97
C ALA A 139 17.90 -24.03 -9.99
N LYS A 140 19.11 -23.83 -9.45
CA LYS A 140 19.83 -22.54 -9.54
C LYS A 140 20.08 -22.09 -10.97
N GLN A 141 20.59 -22.99 -11.81
CA GLN A 141 20.81 -22.69 -13.23
C GLN A 141 19.51 -22.29 -13.95
N LEU A 142 18.37 -22.79 -13.50
CA LEU A 142 17.06 -22.49 -14.09
C LEU A 142 16.41 -21.20 -13.58
N LEU A 143 16.72 -20.78 -12.34
CA LEU A 143 16.03 -19.70 -11.62
C LEU A 143 16.86 -18.42 -11.46
N GLU A 144 18.16 -18.52 -11.15
CA GLU A 144 19.01 -17.35 -10.91
C GLU A 144 19.14 -16.43 -12.14
N PRO A 145 19.27 -16.94 -13.39
CA PRO A 145 19.29 -16.07 -14.57
C PRO A 145 18.00 -15.25 -14.77
N LYS A 146 16.90 -15.67 -14.13
CA LYS A 146 15.61 -14.95 -14.14
C LYS A 146 15.46 -14.01 -12.95
N GLY A 147 16.49 -13.83 -12.14
CA GLY A 147 16.44 -13.05 -10.90
C GLY A 147 15.60 -13.69 -9.80
N ILE A 148 15.31 -15.00 -9.89
CA ILE A 148 14.53 -15.72 -8.89
C ILE A 148 15.49 -16.40 -7.90
N ARG A 149 15.34 -16.05 -6.63
CA ARG A 149 16.10 -16.66 -5.54
C ARG A 149 15.66 -18.10 -5.34
N VAL A 150 16.62 -19.02 -5.30
CA VAL A 150 16.38 -20.40 -4.89
C VAL A 150 16.37 -20.50 -3.38
N SER A 151 15.40 -21.23 -2.83
CA SER A 151 15.30 -21.54 -1.42
C SER A 151 16.56 -22.25 -0.90
N VAL A 152 16.80 -22.13 0.40
CA VAL A 152 18.00 -22.71 1.03
C VAL A 152 18.00 -24.24 0.86
N LEU A 153 19.14 -24.83 0.51
CA LEU A 153 19.25 -26.28 0.39
C LEU A 153 19.02 -26.96 1.75
N ARG A 154 18.09 -27.92 1.81
CA ARG A 154 17.89 -28.78 2.98
C ARG A 154 18.97 -29.86 3.04
N LYS A 155 19.93 -29.67 3.95
CA LYS A 155 20.94 -30.69 4.26
C LYS A 155 20.28 -31.82 5.06
N GLN A 156 20.71 -33.05 4.79
CA GLN A 156 20.43 -34.15 5.70
C GLN A 156 21.44 -34.04 6.85
N GLU A 157 20.97 -33.62 8.01
CA GLU A 157 21.77 -33.65 9.23
C GLU A 157 21.43 -34.94 9.95
N TYR A 158 22.43 -35.72 10.35
CA TYR A 158 22.23 -36.97 11.07
C TYR A 158 22.77 -36.80 12.48
N ASP A 159 22.04 -37.38 13.43
CA ASP A 159 22.47 -37.47 14.80
C ASP A 159 23.75 -38.33 14.82
N PRO A 160 24.86 -37.80 15.36
CA PRO A 160 26.16 -38.45 15.26
C PRO A 160 26.22 -39.78 16.03
N ASP A 161 25.34 -39.97 17.03
CA ASP A 161 25.36 -41.13 17.92
C ASP A 161 24.36 -42.21 17.47
N THR A 162 23.21 -41.80 16.92
CA THR A 162 22.12 -42.71 16.53
C THR A 162 22.01 -42.92 15.03
N SER A 163 22.74 -42.13 14.22
CA SER A 163 22.59 -42.08 12.75
C SER A 163 21.16 -41.82 12.27
N GLN A 164 20.29 -41.32 13.16
CA GLN A 164 18.94 -40.92 12.80
C GLN A 164 18.98 -39.54 12.15
N LEU A 165 18.12 -39.30 11.18
CA LEU A 165 18.03 -38.00 10.54
C LEU A 165 17.51 -36.97 11.58
N LEU A 166 18.26 -35.91 11.83
CA LEU A 166 17.87 -34.78 12.66
C LEU A 166 16.97 -33.84 11.85
N GLY A 167 15.90 -33.33 12.47
CA GLY A 167 15.02 -32.33 11.85
C GLY A 167 14.04 -32.88 10.81
N THR A 168 13.57 -34.13 10.96
CA THR A 168 12.59 -34.82 10.10
C THR A 168 11.16 -34.28 10.15
N GLY A 169 10.92 -33.21 10.92
CA GLY A 169 9.64 -32.52 10.91
C GLY A 169 9.44 -31.84 9.56
N TYR A 170 8.46 -32.31 8.80
CA TYR A 170 7.84 -31.49 7.78
C TYR A 170 7.40 -30.19 8.46
N ASP A 171 8.14 -29.09 8.28
CA ASP A 171 7.68 -27.83 8.86
C ASP A 171 6.40 -27.42 8.13
N ASP A 172 5.36 -27.60 8.90
CA ASP A 172 3.97 -27.50 8.60
C ASP A 172 3.63 -26.11 8.04
N HIS A 173 4.31 -25.06 8.50
CA HIS A 173 4.07 -23.72 8.00
C HIS A 173 4.46 -23.60 6.51
N ALA A 174 5.63 -24.09 6.10
CA ALA A 174 6.01 -24.05 4.67
C ALA A 174 5.10 -24.89 3.77
N ALA A 175 4.48 -25.94 4.31
CA ALA A 175 3.45 -26.72 3.63
C ALA A 175 2.22 -25.87 3.29
N ALA A 176 1.77 -25.08 4.26
CA ALA A 176 0.63 -24.18 4.10
C ALA A 176 0.97 -23.05 3.12
N VAL A 177 2.21 -22.52 3.15
CA VAL A 177 2.70 -21.55 2.15
C VAL A 177 2.66 -22.13 0.74
N THR A 178 3.18 -23.34 0.55
CA THR A 178 3.18 -24.03 -0.75
C THR A 178 1.77 -24.34 -1.22
N SER A 179 0.88 -24.76 -0.31
CA SER A 179 -0.53 -25.02 -0.61
C SER A 179 -1.26 -23.73 -1.01
N THR A 180 -0.99 -22.62 -0.32
CA THR A 180 -1.55 -21.31 -0.66
C THR A 180 -1.15 -20.89 -2.08
N ALA A 181 0.14 -21.01 -2.42
CA ALA A 181 0.61 -20.73 -3.78
C ALA A 181 -0.01 -21.66 -4.83
N ALA A 182 -0.19 -22.94 -4.49
CA ALA A 182 -0.82 -23.92 -5.36
C ALA A 182 -2.29 -23.58 -5.68
N GLU A 183 -3.08 -23.19 -4.66
CA GLU A 183 -4.48 -22.81 -4.87
C GLU A 183 -4.61 -21.47 -5.62
N LEU A 184 -3.73 -20.51 -5.36
CA LEU A 184 -3.65 -19.27 -6.14
C LEU A 184 -3.34 -19.55 -7.61
N HIS A 185 -2.31 -20.37 -7.89
CA HIS A 185 -1.96 -20.72 -9.27
C HIS A 185 -3.09 -21.45 -10.00
N ARG A 186 -3.75 -22.39 -9.30
CA ARG A 186 -4.89 -23.15 -9.83
C ARG A 186 -6.05 -22.24 -10.24
N ALA A 187 -6.28 -21.16 -9.51
CA ALA A 187 -7.26 -20.13 -9.82
C ALA A 187 -6.79 -19.13 -10.90
N GLY A 188 -5.61 -19.33 -11.51
CA GLY A 188 -5.03 -18.40 -12.47
C GLY A 188 -4.41 -17.14 -11.84
N ILE A 189 -4.29 -17.08 -10.52
CA ILE A 189 -3.67 -15.97 -9.80
C ILE A 189 -2.18 -16.26 -9.66
N GLY A 190 -1.44 -15.78 -10.64
CA GLY A 190 0.01 -15.93 -10.73
C GLY A 190 0.42 -17.21 -11.43
N HIS A 191 1.67 -17.23 -11.86
CA HIS A 191 2.32 -18.38 -12.47
C HIS A 191 3.52 -18.80 -11.62
N LEU A 192 4.04 -20.01 -11.84
CA LEU A 192 5.11 -20.58 -11.01
C LEU A 192 6.29 -19.61 -10.75
N LEU A 193 6.74 -18.90 -11.79
CA LEU A 193 7.88 -17.97 -11.72
C LEU A 193 7.50 -16.59 -11.14
N GLY A 194 6.21 -16.31 -10.99
CA GLY A 194 5.67 -15.13 -10.31
C GLY A 194 5.64 -15.28 -8.78
N PHE A 195 5.92 -16.49 -8.25
CA PHE A 195 6.02 -16.74 -6.82
C PHE A 195 7.46 -16.63 -6.32
N GLN A 196 7.62 -16.04 -5.14
CA GLN A 196 8.88 -16.03 -4.42
C GLN A 196 8.61 -16.18 -2.92
N THR A 197 9.46 -16.94 -2.23
CA THR A 197 9.39 -17.15 -0.78
C THR A 197 10.49 -16.36 -0.07
N GLU A 198 10.26 -16.03 1.20
CA GLU A 198 11.24 -15.38 2.09
C GLU A 198 11.84 -14.06 1.57
N ILE A 199 11.09 -13.30 0.76
CA ILE A 199 11.58 -12.01 0.24
C ILE A 199 11.69 -11.00 1.37
N GLY A 200 12.90 -10.45 1.54
CA GLY A 200 13.22 -9.51 2.60
C GLY A 200 12.87 -8.07 2.26
N HIS A 201 12.02 -7.48 3.08
CA HIS A 201 11.62 -6.08 3.08
C HIS A 201 12.37 -5.37 4.21
N ARG A 202 13.56 -4.84 3.87
CA ARG A 202 14.42 -4.14 4.85
C ARG A 202 13.79 -2.80 5.24
N LEU A 203 13.59 -2.61 6.54
CA LEU A 203 13.07 -1.35 7.08
C LEU A 203 14.16 -0.27 7.18
N GLY A 204 13.80 0.92 7.67
CA GLY A 204 14.79 1.96 8.01
C GLY A 204 15.72 1.53 9.15
N SER A 205 15.27 0.58 9.99
CA SER A 205 16.11 -0.12 10.96
C SER A 205 16.93 -1.23 10.28
N SER A 206 17.79 -1.91 11.05
CA SER A 206 18.46 -3.12 10.58
C SER A 206 17.52 -4.33 10.39
N PHE A 207 16.25 -4.22 10.82
CA PHE A 207 15.27 -5.29 10.73
C PHE A 207 14.84 -5.57 9.28
N VAL A 208 14.59 -6.83 8.98
CA VAL A 208 14.11 -7.29 7.67
C VAL A 208 12.83 -8.10 7.89
N GLN A 209 11.68 -7.53 7.52
CA GLN A 209 10.42 -8.28 7.46
C GLN A 209 10.47 -9.18 6.24
N ARG A 210 10.20 -10.48 6.39
CA ARG A 210 10.12 -11.41 5.26
C ARG A 210 8.67 -11.79 5.05
N ALA A 211 8.21 -11.70 3.81
CA ALA A 211 6.92 -12.27 3.45
C ALA A 211 7.12 -13.78 3.25
N ASP A 212 6.17 -14.57 3.75
CA ASP A 212 6.19 -16.02 3.55
C ASP A 212 6.07 -16.34 2.06
N LEU A 213 5.19 -15.60 1.37
CA LEU A 213 5.00 -15.67 -0.07
C LEU A 213 4.80 -14.27 -0.66
N VAL A 214 5.45 -14.03 -1.80
CA VAL A 214 5.20 -12.89 -2.67
C VAL A 214 4.63 -13.41 -3.98
N VAL A 215 3.48 -12.87 -4.37
CA VAL A 215 2.78 -13.22 -5.61
C VAL A 215 2.88 -12.05 -6.58
N ARG A 216 3.30 -12.31 -7.82
CA ARG A 216 3.27 -11.36 -8.93
C ARG A 216 2.42 -11.93 -10.05
N ALA A 217 1.26 -11.33 -10.27
CA ALA A 217 0.25 -11.79 -11.22
C ALA A 217 -0.46 -10.61 -11.90
N PRO A 218 0.27 -9.70 -12.58
CA PRO A 218 -0.35 -8.54 -13.24
C PRO A 218 -1.44 -8.95 -14.24
N GLU A 219 -1.28 -10.10 -14.91
CA GLU A 219 -2.26 -10.71 -15.81
C GLU A 219 -3.61 -11.03 -15.14
N ALA A 220 -3.61 -11.32 -13.84
CA ALA A 220 -4.81 -11.59 -13.05
C ALA A 220 -5.33 -10.34 -12.33
N GLY A 221 -4.82 -9.15 -12.68
CA GLY A 221 -5.13 -7.91 -11.96
C GLY A 221 -4.55 -7.87 -10.54
N VAL A 222 -3.51 -8.65 -10.24
CA VAL A 222 -2.80 -8.66 -8.95
C VAL A 222 -1.31 -8.42 -9.19
N PRO A 223 -0.87 -7.17 -9.47
CA PRO A 223 0.52 -6.89 -9.83
C PRO A 223 1.53 -7.32 -8.75
N VAL A 224 1.14 -7.17 -7.49
CA VAL A 224 1.85 -7.70 -6.33
C VAL A 224 0.88 -7.97 -5.19
N LEU A 225 1.08 -9.08 -4.47
CA LEU A 225 0.45 -9.38 -3.19
C LEU A 225 1.50 -10.00 -2.25
N LEU A 226 1.66 -9.42 -1.07
CA LEU A 226 2.43 -10.02 0.02
C LEU A 226 1.49 -10.95 0.78
N VAL A 227 1.95 -12.14 1.14
CA VAL A 227 1.13 -13.14 1.81
C VAL A 227 1.86 -13.62 3.07
N GLU A 228 1.16 -13.59 4.18
CA GLU A 228 1.56 -14.15 5.47
C GLU A 228 0.63 -15.32 5.78
N VAL A 229 1.20 -16.48 6.10
CA VAL A 229 0.45 -17.71 6.37
C VAL A 229 0.55 -18.05 7.85
N ASP A 230 -0.53 -17.89 8.62
CA ASP A 230 -0.53 -18.25 10.04
C ASP A 230 -1.17 -19.62 10.27
N ARG A 231 -0.42 -20.53 10.90
CA ARG A 231 -0.87 -21.87 11.31
C ARG A 231 -1.24 -21.96 12.78
N ARG A 232 -1.94 -20.94 13.31
CA ARG A 232 -2.32 -20.82 14.73
C ARG A 232 -1.16 -20.51 15.68
N THR A 233 0.02 -20.20 15.20
CA THR A 233 1.22 -20.08 16.04
C THR A 233 1.48 -18.66 16.47
N GLU A 234 1.02 -17.69 15.70
CA GLU A 234 1.25 -16.28 16.00
C GLU A 234 0.13 -15.69 16.86
N ASP A 235 0.53 -14.80 17.77
CA ASP A 235 -0.41 -13.96 18.51
C ASP A 235 -1.00 -12.90 17.56
N ALA A 236 -2.26 -12.51 17.80
CA ALA A 236 -2.92 -11.53 16.94
C ALA A 236 -2.17 -10.18 16.91
N HIS A 237 -1.54 -9.78 18.02
CA HIS A 237 -0.73 -8.55 18.07
C HIS A 237 0.58 -8.67 17.29
N GLU A 238 1.13 -9.88 17.12
CA GLU A 238 2.27 -10.10 16.23
C GLU A 238 1.89 -9.88 14.76
N LEU A 239 0.68 -10.27 14.36
CA LEU A 239 0.16 -9.97 13.02
C LEU A 239 -0.08 -8.47 12.83
N VAL A 240 -0.56 -7.77 13.86
CA VAL A 240 -0.63 -6.29 13.86
C VAL A 240 0.78 -5.68 13.71
N ALA A 241 1.78 -6.24 14.39
CA ALA A 241 3.17 -5.79 14.27
C ALA A 241 3.75 -6.06 12.87
N LYS A 242 3.42 -7.20 12.23
CA LYS A 242 3.76 -7.47 10.81
C LYS A 242 3.10 -6.45 9.89
N LEU A 243 1.81 -6.20 10.06
CA LEU A 243 1.08 -5.19 9.29
C LEU A 243 1.73 -3.80 9.43
N ARG A 244 2.07 -3.38 10.66
CA ARG A 244 2.81 -2.15 10.91
C ARG A 244 4.12 -2.10 10.12
N ARG A 245 4.91 -3.18 10.16
CA ARG A 245 6.20 -3.25 9.44
C ARG A 245 6.03 -3.14 7.93
N TYR A 246 5.01 -3.76 7.36
CA TYR A 246 4.70 -3.59 5.93
C TYR A 246 4.24 -2.17 5.59
N TRP A 247 3.43 -1.55 6.44
CA TRP A 247 3.02 -0.16 6.30
C TRP A 247 4.21 0.80 6.37
N GLU A 248 5.11 0.62 7.34
CA GLU A 248 6.36 1.39 7.47
C GLU A 248 7.24 1.22 6.23
N TRP A 249 7.45 -0.03 5.79
CA TRP A 249 8.25 -0.34 4.61
C TRP A 249 7.67 0.30 3.33
N GLY A 250 6.34 0.24 3.15
CA GLY A 250 5.63 0.87 2.04
C GLY A 250 5.76 2.39 2.00
N ARG A 251 6.10 3.03 3.13
CA ARG A 251 6.33 4.47 3.24
C ARG A 251 7.79 4.89 3.04
N LEU A 252 8.73 3.96 2.91
CA LEU A 252 10.14 4.31 2.74
C LEU A 252 10.42 4.98 1.39
N LEU A 253 11.39 5.90 1.40
CA LEU A 253 11.99 6.46 0.19
C LEU A 253 13.24 5.66 -0.21
N PRO A 254 13.57 5.60 -1.50
CA PRO A 254 14.82 4.99 -1.95
C PRO A 254 16.03 5.83 -1.50
N LYS A 255 17.21 5.19 -1.40
CA LYS A 255 18.43 5.79 -0.82
C LYS A 255 18.93 7.02 -1.57
N ASP A 256 18.67 7.09 -2.87
CA ASP A 256 19.01 8.15 -3.82
C ASP A 256 17.85 9.15 -4.01
N ALA A 257 16.81 9.10 -3.18
CA ALA A 257 15.79 10.14 -3.18
C ALA A 257 16.42 11.53 -2.89
N PRO A 258 15.87 12.62 -3.45
CA PRO A 258 16.41 13.96 -3.24
C PRO A 258 16.59 14.28 -1.75
N LYS A 259 17.78 14.74 -1.37
CA LYS A 259 18.15 15.01 0.03
C LYS A 259 17.13 15.89 0.75
N SER A 260 16.62 16.94 0.08
CA SER A 260 15.58 17.81 0.62
C SER A 260 14.30 17.08 1.02
N LYS A 261 13.89 16.05 0.26
CA LYS A 261 12.71 15.23 0.59
C LYS A 261 13.00 14.25 1.72
N VAL A 262 14.19 13.67 1.74
CA VAL A 262 14.62 12.76 2.81
C VAL A 262 14.70 13.52 4.14
N ASP A 263 15.30 14.71 4.14
CA ASP A 263 15.42 15.56 5.33
C ASP A 263 14.04 16.08 5.79
N LEU A 264 13.15 16.42 4.85
CA LEU A 264 11.76 16.78 5.16
C LEU A 264 11.01 15.62 5.84
N VAL A 265 11.05 14.42 5.26
CA VAL A 265 10.37 13.24 5.84
C VAL A 265 11.00 12.84 7.18
N ARG A 266 12.31 13.01 7.34
CA ARG A 266 12.99 12.74 8.62
C ARG A 266 12.56 13.70 9.72
N SER A 267 12.43 15.00 9.41
CA SER A 267 12.00 16.03 10.36
C SER A 267 10.48 16.03 10.59
N ARG A 268 9.71 15.62 9.58
CA ARG A 268 8.24 15.52 9.57
C ARG A 268 7.80 14.21 8.91
N PRO A 269 7.67 13.11 9.68
CA PRO A 269 7.31 11.79 9.14
C PRO A 269 5.95 11.73 8.43
N ASP A 270 5.06 12.67 8.69
CA ASP A 270 3.78 12.91 8.03
C ASP A 270 3.94 13.52 6.62
N ALA A 271 5.04 14.24 6.34
CA ALA A 271 5.29 14.81 5.02
C ALA A 271 5.42 13.75 3.92
N ILE A 272 5.70 12.49 4.30
CA ILE A 272 5.74 11.36 3.39
C ILE A 272 4.40 11.17 2.66
N GLU A 273 3.29 11.59 3.27
CA GLU A 273 1.94 11.39 2.75
C GLU A 273 1.64 12.24 1.51
N HIS A 274 2.40 13.32 1.33
CA HIS A 274 2.34 14.19 0.14
C HIS A 274 3.35 13.78 -0.95
N VAL A 275 4.11 12.70 -0.73
CA VAL A 275 5.06 12.19 -1.72
C VAL A 275 4.40 11.05 -2.52
N ASP A 276 4.36 11.23 -3.84
CA ASP A 276 3.79 10.25 -4.78
C ASP A 276 4.33 8.83 -4.58
N HIS A 277 3.46 7.84 -4.78
CA HIS A 277 3.82 6.43 -4.63
C HIS A 277 4.93 6.00 -5.59
N ASP A 278 4.97 6.56 -6.80
CA ASP A 278 6.03 6.28 -7.78
C ASP A 278 7.44 6.65 -7.27
N LYS A 279 7.52 7.49 -6.23
CA LYS A 279 8.78 7.91 -5.59
C LYS A 279 9.13 7.06 -4.36
N ARG A 280 8.32 6.07 -3.99
CA ARG A 280 8.54 5.17 -2.85
C ARG A 280 9.52 4.05 -3.19
N LEU A 281 10.19 3.51 -2.18
CA LEU A 281 11.15 2.42 -2.31
C LEU A 281 10.52 1.17 -2.95
N TRP A 282 9.32 0.80 -2.52
CA TRP A 282 8.67 -0.44 -2.99
C TRP A 282 8.40 -0.45 -4.49
N ARG A 283 8.29 0.71 -5.14
CA ARG A 283 8.14 0.83 -6.61
C ARG A 283 9.40 0.48 -7.40
N ARG A 284 10.54 0.35 -6.73
CA ARG A 284 11.76 -0.23 -7.32
C ARG A 284 11.79 -1.75 -7.26
N VAL A 285 10.96 -2.35 -6.40
CA VAL A 285 10.91 -3.79 -6.14
C VAL A 285 9.75 -4.43 -6.87
N TYR A 286 8.61 -3.74 -6.92
CA TYR A 286 7.34 -4.24 -7.45
C TYR A 286 6.74 -3.29 -8.48
N PRO A 287 6.00 -3.84 -9.47
CA PRO A 287 5.27 -3.04 -10.44
C PRO A 287 4.16 -2.19 -9.77
N PRO A 288 3.67 -1.13 -10.44
CA PRO A 288 2.47 -0.42 -10.01
C PRO A 288 1.31 -1.38 -9.75
N THR A 289 0.61 -1.19 -8.64
CA THR A 289 -0.59 -1.94 -8.27
C THR A 289 -1.79 -1.57 -9.14
N GLY A 290 -1.75 -0.42 -9.82
CA GLY A 290 -2.89 0.16 -10.55
C GLY A 290 -4.03 0.62 -9.63
N ARG A 291 -3.83 0.56 -8.31
CA ARG A 291 -4.83 0.85 -7.27
C ARG A 291 -4.26 1.85 -6.28
N GLU A 292 -5.15 2.65 -5.69
CA GLU A 292 -4.79 3.51 -4.57
C GLU A 292 -4.32 2.68 -3.36
N GLY A 293 -3.33 3.18 -2.63
CA GLY A 293 -2.79 2.54 -1.43
C GLY A 293 -1.40 1.94 -1.59
N LEU A 294 -0.91 1.39 -0.48
CA LEU A 294 0.38 0.73 -0.37
C LEU A 294 0.32 -0.70 -0.94
N VAL A 295 1.43 -1.43 -0.85
CA VAL A 295 1.50 -2.82 -1.33
C VAL A 295 0.47 -3.69 -0.59
N PRO A 296 -0.42 -4.42 -1.29
CA PRO A 296 -1.41 -5.29 -0.67
C PRO A 296 -0.81 -6.41 0.18
N LEU A 297 -1.52 -6.76 1.25
CA LEU A 297 -1.17 -7.82 2.19
C LEU A 297 -2.35 -8.78 2.35
N ALA A 298 -2.09 -10.08 2.25
CA ALA A 298 -3.02 -11.13 2.58
C ALA A 298 -2.56 -11.87 3.86
N PHE A 299 -3.48 -12.06 4.80
CA PHE A 299 -3.33 -13.06 5.85
C PHE A 299 -4.13 -14.29 5.46
N VAL A 300 -3.44 -15.43 5.31
CA VAL A 300 -4.05 -16.72 5.02
C VAL A 300 -3.91 -17.58 6.26
N PHE A 301 -5.03 -17.86 6.90
CA PHE A 301 -5.04 -18.71 8.08
C PHE A 301 -5.16 -20.17 7.66
N ALA A 302 -4.29 -21.03 8.16
CA ALA A 302 -4.32 -22.46 7.90
C ALA A 302 -4.38 -23.21 9.22
N ASP A 303 -4.99 -24.39 9.22
CA ASP A 303 -5.07 -25.17 10.44
C ASP A 303 -6.22 -24.73 11.31
N THR A 304 -6.59 -23.46 11.35
CA THR A 304 -7.20 -22.86 12.54
C THR A 304 -8.72 -23.04 12.65
N THR A 305 -9.28 -22.68 13.81
CA THR A 305 -10.74 -22.64 14.00
C THR A 305 -11.31 -21.31 13.53
N ALA A 306 -12.55 -21.32 13.05
CA ALA A 306 -13.26 -20.09 12.65
C ALA A 306 -13.32 -19.05 13.79
N ALA A 307 -13.45 -19.50 15.04
CA ALA A 307 -13.45 -18.62 16.21
C ALA A 307 -12.10 -17.91 16.42
N LYS A 308 -10.98 -18.62 16.24
CA LYS A 308 -9.65 -18.01 16.34
C LYS A 308 -9.41 -17.01 15.20
N VAL A 309 -9.80 -17.35 13.96
CA VAL A 309 -9.76 -16.40 12.83
C VAL A 309 -10.58 -15.16 13.15
N ALA A 310 -11.82 -15.32 13.62
CA ALA A 310 -12.69 -14.20 13.94
C ALA A 310 -12.09 -13.29 15.03
N ASN A 311 -11.51 -13.86 16.09
CA ASN A 311 -10.83 -13.10 17.14
C ASN A 311 -9.61 -12.35 16.59
N THR A 312 -8.76 -13.02 15.83
CA THR A 312 -7.57 -12.40 15.23
C THR A 312 -7.94 -11.29 14.25
N VAL A 313 -8.99 -11.50 13.44
CA VAL A 313 -9.51 -10.47 12.53
C VAL A 313 -10.05 -9.28 13.32
N ALA A 314 -10.77 -9.49 14.42
CA ALA A 314 -11.25 -8.41 15.27
C ALA A 314 -10.09 -7.55 15.82
N VAL A 315 -9.02 -8.20 16.30
CA VAL A 315 -7.81 -7.49 16.76
C VAL A 315 -7.13 -6.74 15.62
N LEU A 316 -7.01 -7.34 14.43
CA LEU A 316 -6.47 -6.66 13.25
C LEU A 316 -7.34 -5.46 12.82
N GLU A 317 -8.65 -5.55 12.96
CA GLU A 317 -9.59 -4.47 12.65
C GLU A 317 -9.50 -3.33 13.68
N GLU A 318 -9.34 -3.65 14.96
CA GLU A 318 -9.25 -2.66 16.04
C GLU A 318 -7.85 -2.04 16.15
N ASP A 319 -6.84 -2.85 16.45
CA ASP A 319 -5.47 -2.40 16.73
C ASP A 319 -4.70 -2.08 15.45
N GLY A 320 -5.00 -2.80 14.38
CA GLY A 320 -4.40 -2.58 13.06
C GLY A 320 -5.01 -1.40 12.29
N ARG A 321 -6.11 -0.79 12.79
CA ARG A 321 -6.94 0.18 12.06
C ARG A 321 -6.12 1.30 11.40
N ARG A 322 -5.12 1.82 12.11
CA ARG A 322 -4.27 2.91 11.62
C ARG A 322 -3.53 2.59 10.30
N TYR A 323 -3.26 1.31 10.03
CA TYR A 323 -2.41 0.90 8.92
C TYR A 323 -3.19 0.55 7.65
N TRP A 324 -4.45 0.17 7.77
CA TRP A 324 -5.29 -0.29 6.66
C TRP A 324 -6.53 0.58 6.42
N ALA A 325 -7.01 1.32 7.44
CA ALA A 325 -8.22 2.10 7.30
C ALA A 325 -7.97 3.35 6.45
N PRO A 326 -8.91 3.71 5.56
CA PRO A 326 -8.79 4.94 4.81
C PRO A 326 -9.06 6.16 5.70
N ARG A 327 -8.74 7.34 5.16
CA ARG A 327 -8.98 8.63 5.80
C ARG A 327 -10.00 9.43 4.99
N ARG A 328 -10.45 10.56 5.53
CA ARG A 328 -11.17 11.54 4.70
C ARG A 328 -10.17 12.34 3.88
N TYR A 329 -10.52 12.66 2.64
CA TYR A 329 -9.78 13.63 1.86
C TYR A 329 -9.85 15.01 2.53
N ASP A 330 -8.73 15.73 2.47
CA ASP A 330 -8.70 17.15 2.78
C ASP A 330 -9.20 17.92 1.54
N SER A 331 -10.47 18.32 1.57
CA SER A 331 -11.16 18.94 0.45
C SER A 331 -11.92 20.19 0.89
N LEU A 332 -11.88 21.22 0.04
CA LEU A 332 -12.71 22.42 0.20
C LEU A 332 -14.21 22.10 0.17
N TYR A 333 -14.59 20.93 -0.37
CA TYR A 333 -15.96 20.45 -0.47
C TYR A 333 -16.25 19.25 0.44
N ALA A 334 -15.68 19.23 1.65
CA ALA A 334 -15.78 18.11 2.59
C ALA A 334 -17.20 17.58 2.88
N LYS A 335 -18.25 18.40 2.68
CA LYS A 335 -19.66 17.97 2.82
C LYS A 335 -20.22 17.24 1.58
N ALA A 336 -19.67 17.51 0.40
CA ALA A 336 -20.10 16.93 -0.87
C ALA A 336 -19.25 15.73 -1.30
N VAL A 337 -18.07 15.57 -0.70
CA VAL A 337 -17.14 14.47 -0.97
C VAL A 337 -17.34 13.37 0.07
N THR A 338 -17.79 12.20 -0.39
CA THR A 338 -17.91 10.98 0.43
C THR A 338 -16.75 10.01 0.20
N ALA A 339 -15.94 10.24 -0.84
CA ALA A 339 -14.77 9.43 -1.13
C ALA A 339 -13.76 9.41 0.02
N LEU A 340 -12.99 8.34 0.11
CA LEU A 340 -12.03 8.08 1.18
C LEU A 340 -10.61 7.95 0.61
N ASP A 341 -9.63 8.53 1.30
CA ASP A 341 -8.22 8.53 0.94
C ASP A 341 -7.55 7.24 1.43
N TYR A 342 -7.23 6.35 0.49
CA TYR A 342 -6.52 5.11 0.73
C TYR A 342 -5.01 5.23 0.51
N ARG A 343 -4.47 6.39 0.08
CA ARG A 343 -3.04 6.52 -0.30
C ARG A 343 -2.09 6.00 0.78
N GLN A 344 -2.41 6.18 2.05
CA GLN A 344 -1.54 5.71 3.14
C GLN A 344 -1.98 4.38 3.78
N ALA A 345 -2.98 3.71 3.22
CA ALA A 345 -3.52 2.47 3.71
C ALA A 345 -2.88 1.27 3.00
N VAL A 346 -2.62 0.20 3.75
CA VAL A 346 -2.33 -1.13 3.22
C VAL A 346 -3.68 -1.81 2.90
N PRO A 347 -3.94 -2.24 1.66
CA PRO A 347 -5.07 -3.11 1.36
C PRO A 347 -4.85 -4.47 2.02
N VAL A 348 -5.59 -4.76 3.10
CA VAL A 348 -5.46 -6.02 3.84
C VAL A 348 -6.65 -6.93 3.55
N VAL A 349 -6.37 -8.11 3.01
CA VAL A 349 -7.37 -9.16 2.77
C VAL A 349 -7.09 -10.38 3.64
N VAL A 350 -8.14 -11.08 4.01
CA VAL A 350 -8.09 -12.25 4.88
C VAL A 350 -8.88 -13.40 4.25
N THR A 351 -8.36 -14.61 4.36
CA THR A 351 -9.02 -15.86 3.98
C THR A 351 -8.46 -17.01 4.83
N THR A 352 -9.03 -18.20 4.70
CA THR A 352 -8.39 -19.42 5.19
C THR A 352 -7.94 -20.33 4.06
N LEU A 353 -6.93 -21.17 4.31
CA LEU A 353 -6.45 -22.15 3.34
C LEU A 353 -7.54 -23.17 2.98
N GLU A 354 -8.38 -23.53 3.95
CA GLU A 354 -9.51 -24.43 3.77
C GLU A 354 -10.53 -23.84 2.78
N GLN A 355 -10.82 -22.54 2.89
CA GLN A 355 -11.69 -21.85 1.92
C GLN A 355 -11.07 -21.82 0.51
N LEU A 356 -9.76 -21.59 0.41
CA LEU A 356 -9.05 -21.61 -0.88
C LEU A 356 -9.11 -23.00 -1.53
N GLN A 357 -8.99 -24.07 -0.73
CA GLN A 357 -9.03 -25.45 -1.21
C GLN A 357 -10.45 -25.90 -1.61
N GLU A 358 -11.46 -25.48 -0.86
CA GLU A 358 -12.85 -25.91 -1.07
C GLU A 358 -13.51 -25.15 -2.24
N TYR A 359 -13.34 -23.83 -2.29
CA TYR A 359 -14.07 -22.96 -3.23
C TYR A 359 -13.19 -22.41 -4.36
N GLY A 360 -11.87 -22.46 -4.21
CA GLY A 360 -10.92 -21.84 -5.14
C GLY A 360 -10.61 -20.39 -4.77
N ALA A 361 -9.42 -19.92 -5.16
CA ALA A 361 -8.96 -18.56 -4.83
C ALA A 361 -9.61 -17.46 -5.69
N ASP A 362 -10.25 -17.82 -6.80
CA ASP A 362 -11.05 -16.94 -7.66
C ASP A 362 -12.48 -16.71 -7.14
N ALA A 363 -12.93 -17.55 -6.21
CA ALA A 363 -14.24 -17.40 -5.57
C ALA A 363 -14.30 -16.23 -4.60
N ALA A 364 -15.52 -15.94 -4.13
CA ALA A 364 -15.78 -14.93 -3.11
C ALA A 364 -15.43 -15.45 -1.70
N VAL A 365 -14.13 -15.63 -1.44
CA VAL A 365 -13.57 -16.14 -0.17
C VAL A 365 -12.73 -15.11 0.57
N TRP A 366 -12.45 -13.96 -0.05
CA TRP A 366 -11.58 -12.93 0.51
C TRP A 366 -12.38 -11.88 1.26
N ARG A 367 -12.07 -11.65 2.53
CA ARG A 367 -12.61 -10.54 3.31
C ARG A 367 -11.61 -9.38 3.34
N ARG A 368 -12.01 -8.20 2.89
CA ARG A 368 -11.24 -6.95 3.04
C ARG A 368 -11.49 -6.37 4.43
N LEU A 369 -10.43 -6.05 5.18
CA LEU A 369 -10.61 -5.39 6.49
C LEU A 369 -11.36 -4.06 6.36
N GLY A 370 -12.32 -3.84 7.26
CA GLY A 370 -13.21 -2.67 7.23
C GLY A 370 -14.29 -2.70 6.15
N ARG A 371 -14.52 -3.85 5.51
CA ARG A 371 -15.66 -4.09 4.64
C ARG A 371 -16.37 -5.36 5.05
N ASP A 372 -17.68 -5.35 4.84
CA ASP A 372 -18.52 -6.51 5.11
C ASP A 372 -18.52 -7.48 3.92
N GLY A 373 -18.66 -8.77 4.24
CA GLY A 373 -18.84 -9.83 3.26
C GLY A 373 -17.57 -10.32 2.57
N ALA A 374 -17.66 -11.54 2.06
CA ALA A 374 -16.63 -12.16 1.25
C ALA A 374 -16.71 -11.68 -0.21
N GLN A 375 -15.56 -11.50 -0.84
CA GLN A 375 -15.39 -10.90 -2.15
C GLN A 375 -14.36 -11.73 -2.95
N THR A 376 -14.36 -11.59 -4.26
CA THR A 376 -13.24 -12.06 -5.09
C THR A 376 -11.99 -11.25 -4.76
N LEU A 377 -10.79 -11.82 -4.91
CA LEU A 377 -9.54 -11.13 -4.55
C LEU A 377 -9.41 -9.73 -5.19
N THR A 378 -9.70 -9.61 -6.49
CA THR A 378 -9.59 -8.32 -7.21
C THR A 378 -10.55 -7.27 -6.66
N ALA A 379 -11.82 -7.61 -6.47
CA ALA A 379 -12.81 -6.72 -5.85
C ALA A 379 -12.43 -6.32 -4.41
N ALA A 380 -11.90 -7.26 -3.63
CA ALA A 380 -11.43 -7.00 -2.27
C ALA A 380 -10.24 -6.02 -2.25
N LEU A 381 -9.40 -6.01 -3.28
CA LEU A 381 -8.27 -5.10 -3.43
C LEU A 381 -8.66 -3.72 -3.97
N ASP A 382 -9.75 -3.61 -4.73
CA ASP A 382 -10.21 -2.34 -5.31
C ASP A 382 -10.71 -1.34 -4.25
N ASN A 383 -10.64 -0.04 -4.58
CA ASN A 383 -11.16 1.06 -3.77
C ASN A 383 -12.17 1.87 -4.59
N PRO A 384 -13.41 1.36 -4.77
CA PRO A 384 -14.43 2.05 -5.58
C PRO A 384 -14.85 3.40 -4.99
N ASP A 385 -14.67 3.58 -3.68
CA ASP A 385 -14.88 4.80 -2.91
C ASP A 385 -13.60 5.66 -2.77
N GLY A 386 -12.54 5.34 -3.52
CA GLY A 386 -11.25 6.03 -3.46
C GLY A 386 -11.07 7.22 -4.41
N ASP A 387 -9.84 7.44 -4.86
CA ASP A 387 -9.39 8.59 -5.67
C ASP A 387 -10.20 8.84 -6.96
N VAL A 388 -10.69 7.79 -7.61
CA VAL A 388 -11.55 7.93 -8.81
C VAL A 388 -12.87 8.60 -8.46
N LEU A 389 -13.52 8.17 -7.36
CA LEU A 389 -14.75 8.79 -6.87
C LEU A 389 -14.48 10.20 -6.36
N TYR A 390 -13.36 10.41 -5.66
CA TYR A 390 -12.94 11.72 -5.16
C TYR A 390 -12.90 12.76 -6.27
N ARG A 391 -12.16 12.50 -7.35
CA ARG A 391 -12.04 13.43 -8.48
C ARG A 391 -13.39 13.73 -9.13
N ALA A 392 -14.25 12.72 -9.25
CA ALA A 392 -15.59 12.90 -9.82
C ALA A 392 -16.48 13.77 -8.93
N GLN A 393 -16.44 13.59 -7.61
CA GLN A 393 -17.23 14.37 -6.66
C GLN A 393 -16.70 15.80 -6.51
N GLU A 394 -15.38 15.98 -6.43
CA GLU A 394 -14.73 17.29 -6.36
C GLU A 394 -15.06 18.14 -7.60
N ALA A 395 -14.90 17.57 -8.80
CA ALA A 395 -15.22 18.28 -10.04
C ALA A 395 -16.70 18.70 -10.12
N ARG A 396 -17.62 17.88 -9.60
CA ARG A 396 -19.05 18.22 -9.53
C ARG A 396 -19.29 19.36 -8.54
N ALA A 397 -18.70 19.29 -7.34
CA ALA A 397 -18.86 20.30 -6.32
C ALA A 397 -18.26 21.65 -6.75
N GLU A 398 -17.09 21.64 -7.41
CA GLU A 398 -16.48 22.84 -7.99
C GLU A 398 -17.34 23.43 -9.11
N ALA A 399 -17.89 22.59 -9.99
CA ALA A 399 -18.79 23.07 -11.05
C ALA A 399 -20.06 23.72 -10.48
N GLU A 400 -20.64 23.15 -9.42
CA GLU A 400 -21.80 23.71 -8.72
C GLU A 400 -21.45 25.03 -8.02
N ASP A 401 -20.32 25.09 -7.32
CA ASP A 401 -19.83 26.30 -6.67
C ASP A 401 -19.56 27.42 -7.68
N LYS A 402 -18.94 27.10 -8.82
CA LYS A 402 -18.72 28.03 -9.93
C LYS A 402 -20.03 28.53 -10.52
N ARG A 403 -21.03 27.65 -10.69
CA ARG A 403 -22.38 28.05 -11.15
C ARG A 403 -23.05 28.98 -10.14
N ARG A 404 -22.97 28.66 -8.85
CA ARG A 404 -23.53 29.50 -7.78
C ARG A 404 -22.88 30.87 -7.75
N ARG A 405 -21.54 30.95 -7.77
CA ARG A 405 -20.80 32.22 -7.82
C ARG A 405 -21.10 33.02 -9.08
N ALA A 406 -21.26 32.36 -10.23
CA ALA A 406 -21.64 33.03 -11.48
C ALA A 406 -23.07 33.60 -11.41
N ALA A 407 -24.02 32.86 -10.82
CA ALA A 407 -25.39 33.34 -10.62
C ALA A 407 -25.46 34.46 -9.58
N GLU A 408 -24.74 34.35 -8.46
CA GLU A 408 -24.62 35.40 -7.44
C GLU A 408 -23.97 36.65 -8.01
N ARG A 409 -22.89 36.50 -8.79
CA ARG A 409 -22.29 37.59 -9.56
C ARG A 409 -23.40 38.21 -10.41
N GLU A 410 -23.98 37.49 -11.35
CA GLU A 410 -25.01 38.00 -12.28
C GLU A 410 -26.21 38.69 -11.60
N ALA A 411 -26.62 38.21 -10.42
CA ALA A 411 -27.64 38.86 -9.59
C ALA A 411 -27.20 40.22 -9.03
N GLN A 412 -25.91 40.38 -8.72
CA GLN A 412 -25.29 41.64 -8.28
C GLN A 412 -24.86 42.56 -9.44
N ARG A 413 -25.15 42.20 -10.70
CA ARG A 413 -24.74 42.99 -11.87
C ARG A 413 -25.35 44.40 -11.80
N PRO A 414 -24.54 45.47 -11.75
CA PRO A 414 -25.04 46.83 -11.68
C PRO A 414 -25.89 47.20 -12.90
N VAL A 415 -26.86 48.07 -12.67
CA VAL A 415 -27.70 48.67 -13.71
C VAL A 415 -27.32 50.12 -13.93
N CYS A 416 -27.40 50.57 -15.18
CA CYS A 416 -27.17 51.95 -15.56
C CYS A 416 -28.26 52.86 -14.96
N SER A 417 -27.85 53.88 -14.21
CA SER A 417 -28.77 54.88 -13.66
C SER A 417 -29.53 55.67 -14.74
N ARG A 418 -28.94 55.81 -15.94
CA ARG A 418 -29.52 56.59 -17.05
C ARG A 418 -30.45 55.80 -17.97
N CYS A 419 -30.06 54.59 -18.37
CA CYS A 419 -30.81 53.79 -19.36
C CYS A 419 -31.42 52.49 -18.81
N GLY A 420 -31.21 52.18 -17.51
CA GLY A 420 -31.76 51.01 -16.84
C GLY A 420 -31.17 49.65 -17.26
N ARG A 421 -30.33 49.60 -18.30
CA ARG A 421 -29.70 48.36 -18.76
C ARG A 421 -28.62 47.88 -17.79
N LYS A 422 -28.54 46.56 -17.60
CA LYS A 422 -27.42 45.94 -16.88
C LYS A 422 -26.10 46.25 -17.60
N PHE A 423 -25.01 46.40 -16.84
CA PHE A 423 -23.69 46.65 -17.41
C PHE A 423 -23.17 45.44 -18.19
N SER A 424 -22.41 45.68 -19.26
CA SER A 424 -21.64 44.63 -19.93
C SER A 424 -20.60 44.04 -18.99
N ASP A 425 -20.09 42.83 -19.29
CA ASP A 425 -19.01 42.23 -18.51
C ASP A 425 -17.76 43.12 -18.46
N GLU A 426 -17.36 43.70 -19.60
CA GLU A 426 -16.22 44.61 -19.71
C GLU A 426 -16.38 45.86 -18.81
N ARG A 427 -17.54 46.51 -18.85
CA ARG A 427 -17.81 47.69 -18.02
C ARG A 427 -17.83 47.37 -16.53
N TRP A 428 -18.39 46.21 -16.19
CA TRP A 428 -18.45 45.78 -14.80
C TRP A 428 -17.08 45.35 -14.26
N GLU A 429 -16.25 44.73 -15.10
CA GLU A 429 -14.87 44.40 -14.80
C GLU A 429 -14.02 45.67 -14.60
N GLU A 430 -14.14 46.66 -15.50
CA GLU A 430 -13.49 47.98 -15.38
C GLU A 430 -13.78 48.63 -13.99
N LEU A 431 -15.03 48.59 -13.55
CA LEU A 431 -15.45 49.16 -12.26
C LEU A 431 -14.99 48.36 -11.04
N THR A 432 -14.81 47.05 -11.21
CA THR A 432 -14.35 46.14 -10.15
C THR A 432 -12.83 46.25 -9.96
N VAL A 433 -12.07 46.29 -11.05
CA VAL A 433 -10.61 46.36 -11.06
C VAL A 433 -10.11 47.77 -10.72
N HIS A 434 -10.73 48.82 -11.27
CA HIS A 434 -10.29 50.21 -11.08
C HIS A 434 -11.10 50.96 -10.02
N ARG A 435 -11.39 50.28 -8.90
CA ARG A 435 -12.26 50.78 -7.84
C ARG A 435 -11.79 52.11 -7.22
N THR A 436 -10.54 52.50 -7.40
CA THR A 436 -9.98 53.77 -6.90
C THR A 436 -9.70 54.81 -7.99
N ALA A 437 -9.60 54.41 -9.26
CA ALA A 437 -9.22 55.32 -10.36
C ALA A 437 -10.42 55.91 -11.13
N VAL A 438 -11.62 55.33 -10.99
CA VAL A 438 -12.82 55.81 -11.69
C VAL A 438 -13.55 56.88 -10.86
N ARG A 439 -13.77 58.06 -11.43
CA ARG A 439 -14.49 59.19 -10.80
C ARG A 439 -15.91 58.78 -10.39
N ALA A 440 -16.44 59.33 -9.30
CA ALA A 440 -17.73 58.89 -8.72
C ALA A 440 -18.92 58.87 -9.71
N GLY A 441 -19.03 59.85 -10.62
CA GLY A 441 -20.08 59.88 -11.65
C GLY A 441 -19.94 58.75 -12.69
N ASP A 442 -18.71 58.42 -13.06
CA ASP A 442 -18.36 57.38 -14.03
C ASP A 442 -18.66 55.96 -13.51
N ARG A 443 -19.11 55.80 -12.27
CA ARG A 443 -19.40 54.48 -11.67
C ARG A 443 -20.86 54.06 -11.83
N SER A 444 -21.74 55.00 -12.17
CA SER A 444 -23.19 54.80 -12.20
C SER A 444 -23.78 54.62 -13.61
N VAL A 445 -23.01 54.93 -14.66
CA VAL A 445 -23.46 54.87 -16.06
C VAL A 445 -22.75 53.79 -16.86
N CYS A 446 -23.44 53.20 -17.84
CA CYS A 446 -22.86 52.21 -18.75
C CYS A 446 -21.90 52.87 -19.76
N GLY A 447 -21.05 52.07 -20.42
CA GLY A 447 -20.06 52.56 -21.39
C GLY A 447 -20.63 53.50 -22.47
N PRO A 448 -21.74 53.14 -23.15
CA PRO A 448 -22.39 54.03 -24.12
C PRO A 448 -22.88 55.34 -23.50
N CYS A 449 -23.57 55.29 -22.35
CA CYS A 449 -24.03 56.51 -21.68
C CYS A 449 -22.86 57.40 -21.21
N ARG A 450 -21.72 56.81 -20.82
CA ARG A 450 -20.50 57.55 -20.50
C ARG A 450 -19.91 58.24 -21.74
N ALA A 451 -19.83 57.53 -22.87
CA ALA A 451 -19.34 58.09 -24.11
C ALA A 451 -20.22 59.28 -24.57
N ASP A 452 -21.54 59.15 -24.45
CA ASP A 452 -22.46 60.27 -24.67
C ASP A 452 -22.20 61.45 -23.72
N ASP A 453 -21.93 61.19 -22.43
CA ASP A 453 -21.67 62.24 -21.44
C ASP A 453 -20.37 62.98 -21.76
N VAL A 454 -19.32 62.26 -22.16
CA VAL A 454 -18.05 62.85 -22.60
C VAL A 454 -18.24 63.65 -23.88
N ALA A 455 -18.92 63.11 -24.89
CA ALA A 455 -19.19 63.81 -26.14
C ALA A 455 -19.99 65.10 -25.94
N ARG A 456 -20.96 65.10 -25.00
CA ARG A 456 -21.69 66.30 -24.61
C ARG A 456 -20.80 67.33 -23.91
N GLN A 457 -19.98 66.91 -22.96
CA GLN A 457 -19.03 67.81 -22.29
C GLN A 457 -18.03 68.43 -23.27
N GLU A 458 -17.54 67.66 -24.23
CA GLU A 458 -16.63 68.14 -25.27
C GLU A 458 -17.33 69.14 -26.21
N ALA A 459 -18.56 68.84 -26.63
CA ALA A 459 -19.37 69.76 -27.43
C ALA A 459 -19.69 71.07 -26.69
N ASP A 460 -20.06 71.00 -25.41
CA ASP A 460 -20.33 72.16 -24.56
C ASP A 460 -19.05 73.00 -24.34
N ALA A 461 -17.91 72.34 -24.13
CA ALA A 461 -16.62 73.02 -23.99
C ALA A 461 -16.19 73.71 -25.28
N GLU A 462 -16.42 73.08 -26.44
CA GLU A 462 -16.14 73.67 -27.74
C GLU A 462 -17.09 74.84 -28.04
N ALA A 463 -18.38 74.71 -27.73
CA ALA A 463 -19.33 75.81 -27.80
C ALA A 463 -18.93 76.98 -26.89
N ALA A 464 -18.45 76.71 -25.67
CA ALA A 464 -17.94 77.73 -24.75
C ALA A 464 -16.67 78.42 -25.28
N ARG A 465 -15.77 77.68 -25.92
CA ARG A 465 -14.58 78.25 -26.59
C ARG A 465 -14.96 79.16 -27.75
N LEU A 466 -15.91 78.73 -28.59
CA LEU A 466 -16.41 79.54 -29.71
C LEU A 466 -17.13 80.80 -29.21
N ALA A 467 -17.91 80.70 -28.13
CA ALA A 467 -18.55 81.84 -27.50
C ALA A 467 -17.54 82.82 -26.86
N ALA A 468 -16.45 82.32 -26.27
CA ALA A 468 -15.37 83.13 -25.72
C ALA A 468 -14.47 83.77 -26.80
N ALA A 469 -14.45 83.20 -28.01
CA ALA A 469 -13.72 83.73 -29.17
C ALA A 469 -14.54 84.73 -30.02
N ALA A 470 -15.83 84.94 -29.69
CA ALA A 470 -16.63 85.98 -30.31
C ALA A 470 -16.17 87.38 -29.81
N PRO A 471 -15.86 88.33 -30.71
CA PRO A 471 -15.38 89.66 -30.30
C PRO A 471 -16.48 90.42 -29.53
N PRO A 472 -16.12 91.25 -28.52
CA PRO A 472 -17.11 92.10 -27.86
C PRO A 472 -17.76 93.02 -28.90
N GLY A 473 -19.09 93.09 -28.88
CA GLY A 473 -19.87 93.96 -29.76
C GLY A 473 -19.45 95.44 -29.63
N PRO A 474 -19.64 96.25 -30.68
CA PRO A 474 -19.18 97.65 -30.69
C PRO A 474 -19.92 98.48 -29.64
N GLU A 475 -19.16 99.20 -28.80
CA GLU A 475 -19.68 100.27 -27.96
C GLU A 475 -20.02 101.49 -28.84
N GLU A 476 -21.32 101.75 -29.03
CA GLU A 476 -21.85 103.05 -29.44
C GLU A 476 -22.26 103.83 -28.17
N GLY A 477 -21.64 105.00 -27.93
CA GLY A 477 -22.13 106.01 -26.96
C GLY A 477 -23.15 106.97 -27.60
N PRO A 478 -23.50 108.14 -27.02
CA PRO A 478 -23.52 108.60 -25.63
C PRO A 478 -24.94 109.04 -25.15
N GLU A 479 -25.06 109.43 -23.87
CA GLU A 479 -26.23 109.90 -23.08
C GLU A 479 -27.14 111.00 -23.71
N PRO A 480 -28.35 111.24 -23.14
CA PRO A 480 -28.45 112.38 -22.21
C PRO A 480 -29.31 112.12 -20.94
N ASP A 481 -28.68 112.42 -19.80
CA ASP A 481 -29.12 113.35 -18.75
C ASP A 481 -30.64 113.58 -18.54
N ARG A 482 -31.13 113.19 -17.34
CA ARG A 482 -32.07 113.99 -16.54
C ARG A 482 -32.10 113.53 -15.08
N GLY A 483 -31.31 114.23 -14.25
CA GLY A 483 -31.90 115.09 -13.23
C GLY A 483 -32.31 114.51 -11.87
N ARG A 484 -31.41 114.74 -10.90
CA ARG A 484 -31.63 115.40 -9.59
C ARG A 484 -32.33 114.67 -8.43
N GLY A 485 -31.58 114.58 -7.34
CA GLY A 485 -32.04 114.66 -5.94
C GLY A 485 -31.67 113.41 -5.14
N GLY A 486 -30.63 113.34 -4.31
CA GLY A 486 -29.96 114.38 -3.54
C GLY A 486 -30.37 114.28 -2.06
N TRP A 487 -29.47 113.70 -1.25
CA TRP A 487 -29.07 114.18 0.08
C TRP A 487 -29.70 113.59 1.37
N PHE A 488 -28.87 112.75 2.02
CA PHE A 488 -28.28 112.93 3.36
C PHE A 488 -28.84 112.26 4.65
N ARG A 489 -27.85 111.66 5.36
CA ARG A 489 -27.60 111.46 6.82
C ARG A 489 -28.08 110.14 7.44
N ARG A 490 -27.16 109.28 7.95
CA ARG A 490 -26.44 109.28 9.26
C ARG A 490 -27.42 109.16 10.44
N ARG A 491 -27.21 108.41 11.53
CA ARG A 491 -25.98 108.04 12.29
C ARG A 491 -26.43 107.10 13.43
N THR A 492 -25.56 106.22 13.91
CA THR A 492 -24.76 106.41 15.15
C THR A 492 -23.61 105.43 15.15
#